data_AF-K1SL89-F1
#
_entry.id   AF-K1SL89-F1
#
_cell.length_a   1.000
_cell.length_b   1.000
_cell.length_c   1.000
_cell.angle_alpha   90.00
_cell.angle_beta   90.00
_cell.angle_gamma   90.00
#
_symmetry.space_group_name_H-M   'P 1'
#
loop_
_entity.id
_entity.type
_entity.pdbx_description
1 polymer ?
#
loop_
_entity_poly.entity_id
_entity_poly.type
_entity_poly.pdbx_seq_one_letter_code
_entity_poly.pdbx_strand_id
1 'polypeptide(L)'
;MLNRGTKVKRTHKKAGVPVGEGFIGRIVNSLGEPIDGKGEIKADGYRPVEQPAPSIVDRQSVDTPLATGILSIDSMFPIGRGQRELIIGDRQTGKTSIALDTILNQKGKDVICIYNAIGPKSFKCRKACKYNLKKQVL
;
A
#
# COMPACT_ATOMS: atom_id res chain seq x y z
N MET A 1 -22.87 -10.70 15.92
CA MET A 1 -22.37 -10.91 17.29
C MET A 1 -22.18 -12.42 17.47
N LEU A 2 -20.98 -12.87 17.84
CA LEU A 2 -20.67 -14.29 17.99
C LEU A 2 -21.08 -14.76 19.39
N ASN A 3 -21.86 -15.84 19.47
CA ASN A 3 -22.36 -16.39 20.73
C ASN A 3 -21.91 -17.85 20.92
N ARG A 4 -21.97 -18.33 22.16
CA ARG A 4 -21.74 -19.75 22.45
C ARG A 4 -22.71 -20.63 21.65
N GLY A 5 -22.19 -21.66 20.98
CA GLY A 5 -22.97 -22.52 20.08
C GLY A 5 -23.03 -22.05 18.62
N THR A 6 -22.38 -20.93 18.24
CA THR A 6 -22.29 -20.52 16.83
C THR A 6 -21.57 -21.58 16.01
N LYS A 7 -22.22 -22.07 14.94
CA LYS A 7 -21.62 -23.04 14.01
C LYS A 7 -20.51 -22.39 13.21
N VAL A 8 -19.33 -22.98 13.24
CA VAL A 8 -18.17 -22.58 12.43
C VAL A 8 -17.91 -23.61 11.34
N LYS A 9 -17.37 -23.17 10.21
CA LYS A 9 -16.94 -24.05 9.11
C LYS A 9 -15.52 -23.70 8.71
N ARG A 10 -14.73 -24.74 8.39
CA ARG A 10 -13.36 -24.58 7.89
C ARG A 10 -13.40 -24.09 6.45
N THR A 11 -12.65 -23.03 6.16
CA THR A 11 -12.54 -22.45 4.81
C THR A 11 -11.60 -23.22 3.89
N HIS A 12 -10.76 -24.12 4.45
CA HIS A 12 -9.74 -24.91 3.76
C HIS A 12 -8.71 -24.10 2.95
N LYS A 13 -8.69 -22.78 3.14
CA LYS A 13 -7.75 -21.85 2.53
C LYS A 13 -6.88 -21.23 3.62
N LYS A 14 -5.62 -20.94 3.28
CA LYS A 14 -4.77 -20.08 4.12
C LYS A 14 -5.36 -18.67 4.14
N ALA A 15 -5.12 -17.93 5.23
CA ALA A 15 -5.48 -16.53 5.30
C ALA A 15 -4.77 -15.75 4.18
N GLY A 16 -5.54 -14.98 3.42
CA GLY A 16 -5.12 -14.39 2.16
C GLY A 16 -6.08 -13.30 1.73
N VAL A 17 -5.68 -12.58 0.69
CA VAL A 17 -6.45 -11.46 0.13
C VAL A 17 -6.62 -11.64 -1.38
N PRO A 18 -7.73 -11.15 -1.95
CA PRO A 18 -7.86 -11.03 -3.39
C PRO A 18 -6.80 -10.05 -3.94
N VAL A 19 -6.31 -10.33 -5.14
CA VAL A 19 -5.33 -9.50 -5.84
C VAL A 19 -5.75 -9.30 -7.30
N GLY A 20 -5.23 -8.27 -7.94
CA GLY A 20 -5.49 -7.98 -9.34
C GLY A 20 -5.30 -6.51 -9.67
N GLU A 21 -5.30 -6.16 -10.95
CA GLU A 21 -5.15 -4.78 -11.41
C GLU A 21 -6.37 -3.92 -11.05
N GLY A 22 -7.55 -4.54 -10.91
CA GLY A 22 -8.79 -3.85 -10.51
C GLY A 22 -8.75 -3.18 -9.12
N PHE A 23 -7.73 -3.46 -8.31
CA PHE A 23 -7.51 -2.83 -7.01
C PHE A 23 -6.81 -1.47 -7.11
N ILE A 24 -6.16 -1.17 -8.25
CA ILE A 24 -5.45 0.09 -8.44
C ILE A 24 -6.46 1.26 -8.38
N GLY A 25 -6.17 2.27 -7.57
CA GLY A 25 -7.03 3.45 -7.39
C GLY A 25 -8.30 3.20 -6.53
N ARG A 26 -8.40 2.03 -5.90
CA ARG A 26 -9.46 1.68 -4.94
C ARG A 26 -8.99 1.85 -3.50
N ILE A 27 -9.94 1.99 -2.58
CA ILE A 27 -9.66 1.92 -1.13
C ILE A 27 -10.30 0.64 -0.61
N VAL A 28 -9.48 -0.22 -0.02
CA VAL A 28 -9.90 -1.53 0.51
C VAL A 28 -9.53 -1.68 1.98
N ASN A 29 -10.24 -2.56 2.67
CA ASN A 29 -9.85 -2.99 4.02
C ASN A 29 -8.78 -4.08 3.98
N SER A 30 -8.32 -4.53 5.14
CA SER A 30 -7.27 -5.56 5.27
C SER A 30 -7.66 -6.95 4.72
N LEU A 31 -8.96 -7.19 4.47
CA LEU A 31 -9.47 -8.43 3.86
C LEU A 31 -9.63 -8.30 2.34
N GLY A 32 -9.38 -7.11 1.77
CA GLY A 32 -9.52 -6.83 0.34
C GLY A 32 -10.94 -6.39 -0.07
N GLU A 33 -11.82 -6.08 0.87
CA GLU A 33 -13.17 -5.61 0.56
C GLU A 33 -13.14 -4.09 0.28
N PRO A 34 -13.85 -3.61 -0.77
CA PRO A 34 -13.89 -2.19 -1.10
C PRO A 34 -14.67 -1.39 -0.06
N ILE A 35 -14.08 -0.28 0.40
CA ILE A 35 -14.70 0.66 1.37
C ILE A 35 -14.88 2.07 0.78
N ASP A 36 -14.63 2.24 -0.51
CA ASP A 36 -14.72 3.52 -1.21
C ASP A 36 -16.10 3.84 -1.80
N GLY A 37 -17.05 2.91 -1.73
CA GLY A 37 -18.41 3.06 -2.27
C GLY A 37 -18.49 3.02 -3.80
N LYS A 38 -17.45 2.57 -4.50
CA LYS A 38 -17.42 2.46 -5.98
C LYS A 38 -17.90 1.10 -6.51
N GLY A 39 -18.62 0.33 -5.70
CA GLY A 39 -19.06 -1.03 -6.04
C GLY A 39 -17.97 -2.10 -5.82
N GLU A 40 -18.20 -3.30 -6.34
CA GLU A 40 -17.29 -4.43 -6.17
C GLU A 40 -15.98 -4.26 -6.97
N ILE A 41 -14.97 -5.07 -6.63
CA ILE A 41 -13.71 -5.16 -7.37
C ILE A 41 -13.63 -6.58 -7.93
N LYS A 42 -13.50 -6.72 -9.24
CA LYS A 42 -13.21 -8.02 -9.85
C LYS A 42 -11.74 -8.36 -9.56
N ALA A 43 -11.51 -9.43 -8.81
CA ALA A 43 -10.18 -9.93 -8.51
C ALA A 43 -9.71 -10.90 -9.59
N ASP A 44 -8.42 -10.83 -9.92
CA ASP A 44 -7.78 -11.72 -10.89
C ASP A 44 -7.24 -13.00 -10.22
N GLY A 45 -7.03 -12.94 -8.90
CA GLY A 45 -6.56 -14.09 -8.13
C GLY A 45 -6.66 -13.90 -6.62
N TYR A 46 -6.10 -14.86 -5.90
CA TYR A 46 -6.04 -14.89 -4.44
C TYR A 46 -4.63 -15.22 -3.97
N ARG A 47 -4.05 -14.39 -3.09
CA ARG A 47 -2.72 -14.64 -2.52
C ARG A 47 -2.80 -14.80 -1.00
N PRO A 48 -2.25 -15.89 -0.44
CA PRO A 48 -1.98 -15.99 0.99
C PRO A 48 -1.16 -14.79 1.48
N VAL A 49 -1.49 -14.26 2.67
CA VAL A 49 -0.73 -13.14 3.27
C VAL A 49 0.65 -13.62 3.72
N GLU A 50 0.71 -14.81 4.32
CA GLU A 50 1.96 -15.42 4.73
C GLU A 50 2.53 -16.27 3.60
N GLN A 51 3.59 -15.77 2.98
CA GLN A 51 4.37 -16.46 1.96
C GLN A 51 5.87 -16.29 2.24
N PRO A 52 6.71 -17.29 1.94
CA PRO A 52 8.14 -17.15 2.05
C PRO A 52 8.64 -16.02 1.13
N ALA A 53 9.61 -15.25 1.62
CA ALA A 53 10.27 -14.24 0.80
C ALA A 53 11.15 -14.89 -0.28
N PRO A 54 11.45 -14.18 -1.38
CA PRO A 54 12.39 -14.65 -2.40
C PRO A 54 13.76 -15.00 -1.81
N SER A 55 14.38 -16.06 -2.35
CA SER A 55 15.70 -16.52 -1.93
C SER A 55 16.79 -15.51 -2.29
N ILE A 56 18.03 -15.75 -1.87
CA ILE A 56 19.16 -14.87 -2.22
C ILE A 56 19.44 -14.93 -3.73
N VAL A 57 19.31 -16.11 -4.35
CA VAL A 57 19.61 -16.33 -5.78
C VAL A 57 18.59 -15.65 -6.68
N ASP A 58 17.36 -15.46 -6.18
CA ASP A 58 16.28 -14.78 -6.92
C ASP A 58 16.39 -13.24 -6.88
N ARG A 59 17.40 -12.68 -6.18
CA ARG A 59 17.56 -11.23 -6.00
C ARG A 59 18.57 -10.68 -6.99
N GLN A 60 18.26 -9.50 -7.51
CA GLN A 60 19.18 -8.67 -8.26
C GLN A 60 19.61 -7.47 -7.41
N SER A 61 20.81 -6.94 -7.67
CA SER A 61 21.25 -5.66 -7.12
C SER A 61 20.31 -4.54 -7.51
N VAL A 62 20.09 -3.60 -6.60
CA VAL A 62 19.28 -2.42 -6.86
C VAL A 62 20.08 -1.45 -7.72
N ASP A 63 19.64 -1.21 -8.96
CA ASP A 63 20.31 -0.36 -9.95
C ASP A 63 19.43 0.79 -10.48
N THR A 64 18.12 0.71 -10.28
CA THR A 64 17.15 1.64 -10.84
C THR A 64 16.69 2.63 -9.77
N PRO A 65 16.78 3.96 -9.99
CA PRO A 65 16.37 4.94 -8.98
C PRO A 65 14.84 5.04 -8.84
N LEU A 66 14.40 5.40 -7.64
CA LEU A 66 13.03 5.80 -7.31
C LEU A 66 13.08 7.23 -6.77
N ALA A 67 12.80 8.19 -7.65
CA ALA A 67 12.83 9.61 -7.28
C ALA A 67 11.63 9.94 -6.38
N THR A 68 11.88 10.51 -5.20
CA THR A 68 10.83 10.96 -4.28
C THR A 68 10.20 12.28 -4.70
N GLY A 69 10.94 13.10 -5.46
CA GLY A 69 10.54 14.47 -5.81
C GLY A 69 10.89 15.49 -4.72
N ILE A 70 11.56 15.05 -3.65
CA ILE A 70 12.04 15.90 -2.56
C ILE A 70 13.54 16.06 -2.74
N LEU A 71 13.98 17.29 -3.07
CA LEU A 71 15.38 17.57 -3.43
C LEU A 71 16.38 17.09 -2.36
N SER A 72 16.09 17.32 -1.08
CA SER A 72 16.98 16.91 0.01
C SER A 72 17.11 15.38 0.12
N ILE A 73 16.05 14.62 -0.17
CA ILE A 73 16.11 13.15 -0.15
C ILE A 73 16.81 12.66 -1.41
N ASP A 74 16.38 13.12 -2.58
CA ASP A 74 16.92 12.63 -3.85
C ASP A 74 18.41 12.97 -4.06
N SER A 75 18.92 14.02 -3.39
CA SER A 75 20.34 14.39 -3.43
C SER A 75 21.19 13.69 -2.37
N MET A 76 20.75 13.68 -1.11
CA MET A 76 21.58 13.19 0.00
C MET A 76 21.34 11.70 0.30
N PHE A 77 20.13 11.20 0.04
CA PHE A 77 19.68 9.86 0.40
C PHE A 77 18.88 9.23 -0.76
N PRO A 78 19.51 8.98 -1.93
CA PRO A 78 18.81 8.42 -3.07
C PRO A 78 18.26 7.03 -2.75
N ILE A 79 17.01 6.79 -3.16
CA ILE A 79 16.30 5.52 -2.94
C ILE A 79 16.24 4.75 -4.26
N GLY A 80 16.57 3.46 -4.24
CA GLY A 80 16.44 2.58 -5.41
C GLY A 80 15.20 1.67 -5.40
N ARG A 81 14.77 1.20 -6.58
CA ARG A 81 13.67 0.25 -6.74
C ARG A 81 14.06 -1.11 -6.16
N GLY A 82 13.31 -1.58 -5.16
CA GLY A 82 13.61 -2.81 -4.42
C GLY A 82 14.33 -2.59 -3.08
N GLN A 83 14.74 -1.35 -2.78
CA GLN A 83 15.27 -0.97 -1.48
C GLN A 83 14.15 -0.80 -0.43
N ARG A 84 14.48 -1.01 0.84
CA ARG A 84 13.61 -0.71 1.99
C ARG A 84 14.19 0.46 2.75
N GLU A 85 13.48 1.59 2.74
CA GLU A 85 13.92 2.83 3.38
C GLU A 85 13.06 3.16 4.60
N LEU A 86 13.70 3.47 5.74
CA LEU A 86 13.01 3.76 7.00
C LEU A 86 12.79 5.27 7.15
N ILE A 87 11.53 5.69 7.20
CA ILE A 87 11.16 7.07 7.56
C ILE A 87 10.80 7.13 9.04
N ILE A 88 11.73 7.61 9.88
CA ILE A 88 11.58 7.73 11.33
C ILE A 88 11.56 9.20 11.79
N GLY A 89 10.91 9.47 12.93
CA GLY A 89 10.88 10.79 13.56
C GLY A 89 9.68 10.97 14.48
N ASP A 90 9.62 12.11 15.18
CA ASP A 90 8.58 12.40 16.18
C ASP A 90 7.19 12.66 15.60
N ARG A 91 6.17 12.67 16.45
CA ARG A 91 4.80 12.97 16.02
C ARG A 91 4.76 14.34 15.32
N GLN A 92 4.07 14.40 14.17
CA GLN A 92 3.86 15.62 13.37
C GLN A 92 5.09 16.17 12.62
N THR A 93 6.16 15.39 12.44
CA THR A 93 7.36 15.79 11.68
C THR A 93 7.26 15.57 10.15
N GLY A 94 6.05 15.51 9.58
CA GLY A 94 5.89 15.39 8.12
C GLY A 94 6.12 14.00 7.50
N LYS A 95 6.35 12.94 8.28
CA LYS A 95 6.52 11.56 7.77
C LYS A 95 5.45 11.12 6.76
N THR A 96 4.18 11.45 7.03
CA THR A 96 3.06 11.13 6.13
C THR A 96 3.11 11.97 4.86
N SER A 97 3.53 13.23 4.94
CA SER A 97 3.68 14.10 3.76
C SER A 97 4.75 13.55 2.83
N ILE A 98 5.93 13.19 3.36
CA ILE A 98 7.01 12.58 2.58
C ILE A 98 6.51 11.36 1.80
N ALA A 99 5.78 10.45 2.47
CA ALA A 99 5.23 9.26 1.82
C ALA A 99 4.20 9.61 0.73
N LEU A 100 3.31 10.56 0.98
CA LEU A 100 2.28 10.97 0.01
C LEU A 100 2.89 11.71 -1.19
N ASP A 101 3.84 12.60 -0.97
CA ASP A 101 4.52 13.36 -2.02
C ASP A 101 5.33 12.41 -2.93
N THR A 102 5.98 11.41 -2.32
CA THR A 102 6.67 10.34 -3.06
C THR A 102 5.70 9.58 -3.98
N ILE A 103 4.51 9.22 -3.48
CA ILE A 103 3.47 8.53 -4.27
C ILE A 103 2.99 9.42 -5.42
N LEU A 104 2.75 10.71 -5.16
CA LEU A 104 2.31 11.66 -6.18
C LEU A 104 3.36 11.82 -7.29
N ASN A 105 4.64 11.89 -6.93
CA ASN A 105 5.74 12.00 -7.87
C ASN A 105 5.92 10.75 -8.76
N GLN A 106 5.34 9.60 -8.40
CA GLN A 106 5.38 8.39 -9.23
C GLN A 106 4.33 8.37 -10.35
N LYS A 107 3.43 9.36 -10.43
CA LYS A 107 2.43 9.42 -11.50
C LYS A 107 3.12 9.39 -12.87
N GLY A 108 2.79 8.39 -13.70
CA GLY A 108 3.37 8.22 -15.03
C GLY A 108 4.77 7.63 -15.09
N LYS A 109 5.35 7.18 -13.96
CA LYS A 109 6.73 6.62 -13.89
C LYS A 109 6.80 5.09 -13.85
N ASP A 110 5.70 4.43 -14.21
CA ASP A 110 5.55 2.98 -14.20
C ASP A 110 5.93 2.36 -12.83
N VAL A 111 5.32 2.91 -11.77
CA VAL A 111 5.46 2.41 -10.40
C VAL A 111 4.08 2.33 -9.77
N ILE A 112 3.71 1.13 -9.31
CA ILE A 112 2.45 0.92 -8.57
C ILE A 112 2.69 1.27 -7.10
N CYS A 113 2.05 2.33 -6.64
CA CYS A 113 2.13 2.77 -5.25
C CYS A 113 1.02 2.18 -4.38
N ILE A 114 1.40 1.59 -3.24
CA ILE A 114 0.47 1.03 -2.26
C ILE A 114 0.68 1.75 -0.93
N TYR A 115 -0.38 2.37 -0.40
CA TYR A 115 -0.36 3.02 0.91
C TYR A 115 -1.19 2.23 1.93
N ASN A 116 -0.53 1.57 2.87
CA ASN A 116 -1.19 0.85 3.96
C ASN A 116 -1.23 1.71 5.24
N ALA A 117 -2.43 1.98 5.73
CA ALA A 117 -2.64 2.87 6.87
C ALA A 117 -3.03 2.07 8.13
N ILE A 118 -2.09 1.89 9.06
CA ILE A 118 -2.28 1.07 10.27
C ILE A 118 -2.60 1.95 11.49
N GLY A 119 -3.74 1.72 12.14
CA GLY A 119 -4.18 2.48 13.31
C GLY A 119 -4.47 3.99 13.15
N PRO A 120 -4.66 4.60 11.95
CA PRO A 120 -5.02 6.00 11.89
C PRO A 120 -6.48 6.21 12.28
N LYS A 121 -6.80 7.38 12.84
CA LYS A 121 -8.20 7.85 12.89
C LYS A 121 -8.76 7.84 11.47
N SER A 122 -9.93 7.24 11.28
CA SER A 122 -10.61 7.06 9.97
C SER A 122 -10.65 8.34 9.11
N PHE A 123 -10.81 9.49 9.75
CA PHE A 123 -10.77 10.81 9.09
C PHE A 123 -9.43 11.15 8.41
N LYS A 124 -8.29 10.78 9.01
CA LYS A 124 -6.97 11.05 8.43
C LYS A 124 -6.72 10.23 7.17
N CYS A 125 -7.12 8.95 7.19
CA CYS A 125 -7.06 8.08 6.01
C CYS A 125 -7.94 8.64 4.89
N ARG A 126 -9.17 9.07 5.22
CA ARG A 126 -10.08 9.70 4.26
C ARG A 126 -9.53 11.00 3.68
N LYS A 127 -8.86 11.84 4.47
CA LYS A 127 -8.21 13.07 3.99
C LYS A 127 -7.05 12.76 3.03
N ALA A 128 -6.15 11.84 3.39
CA ALA A 128 -5.04 11.42 2.54
C ALA A 128 -5.54 10.91 1.17
N CYS A 129 -6.58 10.07 1.17
CA CYS A 129 -7.16 9.55 -0.07
C CYS A 129 -7.95 10.59 -0.87
N LYS A 130 -8.78 11.43 -0.24
CA LYS A 130 -9.66 12.38 -0.96
C LYS A 130 -8.96 13.65 -1.43
N TYR A 131 -8.05 14.21 -0.64
CA TYR A 131 -7.47 15.53 -0.93
C TYR A 131 -6.17 15.44 -1.73
N ASN A 132 -5.32 14.46 -1.43
CA ASN A 132 -4.00 14.39 -2.05
C ASN A 132 -4.00 13.43 -3.24
N LEU A 133 -4.49 12.19 -3.05
CA LEU A 133 -4.40 11.17 -4.10
C LEU A 133 -5.47 11.33 -5.20
N LYS A 134 -6.72 11.70 -4.88
CA LYS A 134 -7.78 11.77 -5.91
C LYS A 134 -7.79 13.03 -6.78
N LYS A 135 -7.27 14.17 -6.32
CA LYS A 135 -7.28 15.44 -7.09
C LYS A 135 -6.12 15.57 -8.09
N GLN A 136 -5.05 14.79 -7.93
CA GLN A 136 -3.85 14.88 -8.76
C GLN A 136 -3.48 13.58 -9.49
N VAL A 137 -4.04 12.41 -9.10
CA VAL A 137 -3.67 11.11 -9.70
C VAL A 137 -4.68 10.61 -10.75
N LEU A 138 -5.94 11.08 -10.71
CA LEU A 138 -6.87 10.93 -11.84
C LEU A 138 -6.68 12.05 -12.86
#